data_AF-A0A2Z2NU43-F1
#
_entry.id   AF-A0A2Z2NU43-F1
#
_cell.length_a   1.000
_cell.length_b   1.000
_cell.length_c   1.000
_cell.angle_alpha   90.00
_cell.angle_beta   90.00
_cell.angle_gamma   90.00
#
_symmetry.space_group_name_H-M   'P 1'
#
loop_
_entity.id
_entity.type
_entity.pdbx_description
1 polymer ?
#
loop_
_entity_poly.entity_id
_entity_poly.type
_entity_poly.pdbx_seq_one_letter_code
_entity_poly.pdbx_strand_id
1 'polypeptide(L)'
;MKPVLQLVLLLALLIFGWLMLASTQFYQSLNQQVRYQPNLPMTFAHTDHAKQQCLQCHHNFGDNTGSGLCLDCHVREMQTSLKLEEQFHGLCRGCHEEKLLAGEAHGPVRACADCHIADIER
;
A
#
# COMPACT_ATOMS: atom_id res chain seq x y z
N MET A 1 16.25 -43.29 -32.80
CA MET A 1 16.57 -41.84 -32.92
C MET A 1 15.35 -40.95 -32.70
N LYS A 2 14.22 -41.17 -33.40
CA LYS A 2 12.97 -40.40 -33.21
C LYS A 2 12.44 -40.33 -31.76
N PRO A 3 12.36 -41.43 -30.97
CA PRO A 3 11.86 -41.36 -29.60
C PRO A 3 12.80 -40.64 -28.64
N VAL A 4 14.12 -40.73 -28.87
CA VAL A 4 15.14 -40.02 -28.08
C VAL A 4 15.07 -38.52 -28.36
N LEU A 5 14.90 -38.11 -29.62
CA LEU A 5 14.71 -36.70 -29.99
C LEU A 5 13.41 -36.13 -29.41
N GLN A 6 12.33 -36.90 -29.39
CA GLN A 6 11.06 -36.50 -28.76
C GLN A 6 11.20 -36.33 -27.24
N LEU A 7 11.90 -37.24 -26.56
CA LEU A 7 12.18 -37.13 -25.13
C LEU A 7 13.03 -35.89 -24.80
N VAL A 8 14.05 -35.60 -25.59
CA VAL A 8 14.90 -34.40 -25.42
C VAL A 8 14.09 -33.12 -25.62
N LEU A 9 13.22 -33.06 -26.64
CA LEU A 9 12.35 -31.90 -26.87
C LEU A 9 11.34 -31.68 -25.74
N LEU A 10 10.73 -32.75 -25.22
CA LEU A 10 9.81 -32.66 -24.09
C LEU A 10 10.52 -32.17 -22.82
N LEU A 11 11.72 -32.69 -22.53
CA LEU A 11 12.54 -32.22 -21.41
C LEU A 11 12.93 -30.74 -21.57
N ALA A 12 13.30 -30.30 -22.77
CA ALA A 12 13.64 -28.91 -23.04
C ALA A 12 12.44 -27.97 -22.82
N LEU A 13 11.23 -28.37 -23.25
CA LEU A 13 10.00 -27.59 -23.02
C LEU A 13 9.64 -27.51 -21.52
N LEU A 14 9.81 -28.60 -20.77
CA LEU A 14 9.57 -28.61 -19.33
C LEU A 14 10.56 -27.71 -18.59
N ILE A 15 11.85 -27.77 -18.93
CA ILE A 15 12.88 -26.90 -18.35
C ILE A 15 12.58 -25.43 -18.68
N PHE A 16 12.22 -25.13 -19.93
CA PHE A 16 11.87 -23.77 -20.34
C PHE A 16 10.62 -23.25 -19.61
N GLY A 17 9.58 -24.07 -19.48
CA GLY A 17 8.38 -23.72 -18.71
C GLY A 17 8.68 -23.48 -17.23
N TRP A 18 9.55 -24.29 -16.64
CA TRP A 18 10.01 -24.11 -15.25
C TRP A 18 10.79 -22.81 -15.06
N LEU A 19 11.72 -22.49 -15.99
CA LEU A 19 12.47 -21.23 -15.97
C LEU A 19 11.55 -20.00 -16.08
N MET A 20 10.54 -20.06 -16.96
CA MET A 20 9.53 -19.01 -17.08
C MET A 20 8.75 -18.83 -15.76
N LEU A 21 8.30 -19.92 -15.13
CA LEU A 21 7.61 -19.86 -13.83
C LEU A 21 8.51 -19.28 -12.73
N ALA A 22 9.74 -19.77 -12.60
CA ALA A 22 10.69 -19.31 -11.61
C ALA A 22 11.03 -17.82 -11.79
N SER A 23 11.18 -17.37 -13.04
CA SER A 23 11.40 -15.94 -13.33
C SER A 23 10.21 -15.07 -12.94
N THR A 24 8.98 -15.56 -13.13
CA THR A 24 7.75 -14.85 -12.76
C THR A 24 7.61 -14.74 -11.24
N GLN A 25 7.86 -15.84 -10.51
CA GLN A 25 7.83 -15.84 -9.05
C GLN A 25 8.92 -14.94 -8.46
N PHE A 26 10.13 -14.97 -9.02
CA PHE A 26 11.20 -14.07 -8.64
C PHE A 26 10.82 -12.60 -8.88
N TYR A 27 10.28 -12.29 -10.06
CA TYR A 27 9.81 -10.94 -10.37
C TYR A 27 8.69 -10.49 -9.41
N GLN A 28 7.73 -11.35 -9.09
CA GLN A 28 6.68 -11.07 -8.12
C GLN A 28 7.26 -10.82 -6.72
N SER A 29 8.24 -11.58 -6.26
CA SER A 29 8.88 -11.37 -4.95
C SER A 29 9.62 -10.03 -4.85
N LEU A 30 10.21 -9.56 -5.95
CA LEU A 30 10.83 -8.23 -6.03
C LEU A 30 9.80 -7.11 -6.03
N ASN A 31 8.61 -7.37 -6.58
CA ASN A 31 7.54 -6.40 -6.76
C ASN A 31 6.37 -6.61 -5.78
N GLN A 32 6.58 -7.41 -4.72
CA GLN A 32 5.52 -7.73 -3.76
C GLN A 32 5.30 -6.52 -2.85
N GLN A 33 4.55 -5.55 -3.36
CA GLN A 33 3.70 -4.71 -2.53
C GLN A 33 2.73 -5.68 -1.87
N VAL A 34 3.07 -6.15 -0.66
CA VAL A 34 2.14 -6.88 0.18
C VAL A 34 0.93 -5.96 0.30
N ARG A 35 -0.19 -6.32 -0.34
CA ARG A 35 -1.45 -5.62 -0.18
C ARG A 35 -1.92 -5.87 1.25
N TYR A 36 -1.39 -5.08 2.17
CA TYR A 36 -1.82 -5.07 3.55
C TYR A 36 -3.29 -4.65 3.57
N GLN A 37 -4.15 -5.56 4.02
CA GLN A 37 -5.58 -5.27 4.20
C GLN A 37 -5.80 -4.96 5.69
N PRO A 38 -5.99 -3.68 6.05
CA PRO A 38 -6.31 -3.34 7.44
C PRO A 38 -7.67 -3.92 7.86
N ASN A 39 -7.76 -4.41 9.10
CA ASN A 39 -9.03 -4.84 9.70
C ASN A 39 -10.06 -3.70 9.79
N LEU A 40 -9.57 -2.46 9.84
CA LEU A 40 -10.35 -1.23 9.82
C LEU A 40 -9.97 -0.44 8.57
N PRO A 41 -10.52 -0.79 7.39
CA PRO A 41 -10.26 -0.05 6.17
C PRO A 41 -10.76 1.38 6.31
N MET A 42 -10.18 2.27 5.53
CA MET A 42 -10.59 3.66 5.45
C MET A 42 -10.51 4.10 3.99
N THR A 43 -11.49 4.87 3.55
CA THR A 43 -11.50 5.47 2.21
C THR A 43 -10.84 6.84 2.25
N PHE A 44 -9.83 7.06 1.42
CA PHE A 44 -9.17 8.36 1.30
C PHE A 44 -9.45 9.01 -0.06
N ALA A 45 -10.15 10.14 -0.05
CA ALA A 45 -10.42 10.94 -1.25
C ALA A 45 -9.44 12.11 -1.37
N HIS A 46 -8.53 12.05 -2.34
CA HIS A 46 -7.61 13.16 -2.65
C HIS A 46 -8.34 14.46 -3.03
N THR A 47 -9.52 14.36 -3.62
CA THR A 47 -10.35 15.52 -4.00
C THR A 47 -10.71 16.39 -2.79
N ASP A 48 -10.96 15.74 -1.65
CA ASP A 48 -11.39 16.42 -0.42
C ASP A 48 -10.18 17.08 0.28
N HIS A 49 -8.96 16.63 -0.07
CA HIS A 49 -7.69 17.12 0.46
C HIS A 49 -6.91 17.95 -0.55
N ALA A 50 -7.50 18.33 -1.69
CA ALA A 50 -6.80 19.01 -2.78
C ALA A 50 -6.19 20.38 -2.41
N LYS A 51 -6.61 20.97 -1.29
CA LYS A 51 -6.07 22.22 -0.73
C LYS A 51 -4.85 22.01 0.18
N GLN A 52 -4.55 20.77 0.56
CA GLN A 52 -3.39 20.43 1.38
C GLN A 52 -2.15 20.26 0.51
N GLN A 53 -0.98 20.54 1.07
CA GLN A 53 0.27 20.35 0.34
C GLN A 53 0.60 18.85 0.28
N CYS A 54 0.98 18.34 -0.89
CA CYS A 54 1.26 16.91 -1.07
C CYS A 54 2.28 16.40 -0.04
N LEU A 55 3.31 17.19 0.26
CA LEU A 55 4.38 16.86 1.20
C LEU A 55 3.93 16.77 2.67
N GLN A 56 2.76 17.30 3.03
CA GLN A 56 2.21 17.14 4.38
C GLN A 56 1.78 15.69 4.66
N CYS A 57 1.36 14.97 3.62
CA CYS A 57 0.99 13.55 3.74
C CYS A 57 2.09 12.65 3.17
N HIS A 58 2.56 12.97 1.96
CA HIS A 58 3.63 12.27 1.26
C HIS A 58 5.01 12.81 1.67
N HIS A 59 5.36 12.67 2.95
CA HIS A 59 6.71 13.03 3.43
C HIS A 59 7.82 12.26 2.69
N ASN A 60 7.48 11.08 2.16
CA ASN A 60 8.35 10.25 1.34
C ASN A 60 8.88 10.96 0.07
N PHE A 61 8.18 11.98 -0.42
CA PHE A 61 8.65 12.80 -1.54
C PHE A 61 9.72 13.81 -1.12
N GLY A 62 9.73 14.22 0.16
CA GLY A 62 10.70 15.18 0.68
C GLY A 62 11.99 14.51 1.16
N ASP A 63 11.89 13.33 1.77
CA ASP A 63 13.03 12.58 2.30
C ASP A 63 13.62 11.55 1.32
N ASN A 64 13.04 11.42 0.12
CA ASN A 64 13.42 10.47 -0.94
C ASN A 64 13.40 9.00 -0.50
N THR A 65 12.59 8.64 0.50
CA THR A 65 12.48 7.26 1.01
C THR A 65 11.64 6.34 0.12
N GLY A 66 10.99 6.87 -0.91
CA GLY A 66 10.37 6.07 -1.97
C GLY A 66 9.08 6.67 -2.53
N SER A 67 8.32 5.82 -3.23
CA SER A 67 6.99 6.12 -3.76
C SER A 67 6.08 4.94 -3.47
N GLY A 68 4.79 5.18 -3.26
CA GLY A 68 3.83 4.11 -2.95
C GLY A 68 2.79 4.51 -1.92
N LEU A 69 2.10 3.51 -1.39
CA LEU A 69 1.11 3.67 -0.33
C LEU A 69 1.82 3.83 1.02
N CYS A 70 1.20 4.55 1.96
CA CYS A 70 1.75 4.74 3.31
C CYS A 70 2.07 3.38 3.98
N LEU A 71 1.16 2.41 3.81
CA LEU A 71 1.28 1.08 4.39
C LEU A 71 2.48 0.29 3.85
N ASP A 72 2.98 0.59 2.65
CA ASP A 72 4.14 -0.12 2.06
C ASP A 72 5.38 -0.03 2.95
N CYS A 73 5.51 1.04 3.73
CA CYS A 73 6.59 1.26 4.70
C CYS A 73 6.09 1.16 6.15
N HIS A 74 4.90 1.68 6.46
CA HIS A 74 4.40 1.75 7.83
C HIS A 74 3.97 0.40 8.42
N VAL A 75 3.91 -0.68 7.63
CA VAL A 75 3.72 -2.06 8.12
C VAL A 75 4.90 -2.99 7.87
N ARG A 76 5.93 -2.51 7.15
CA ARG A 76 7.09 -3.32 6.75
C ARG A 76 8.04 -3.58 7.91
N GLU A 77 8.29 -2.55 8.70
CA GLU A 77 9.21 -2.61 9.84
C GLU A 77 8.43 -2.67 11.15
N MET A 78 8.93 -3.44 12.10
CA MET A 78 8.27 -3.62 13.40
C MET A 78 8.11 -2.28 14.14
N GLN A 79 9.12 -1.41 14.07
CA GLN A 79 9.08 -0.13 14.79
C GLN A 79 7.96 0.81 14.29
N THR A 80 7.69 0.84 12.97
CA THR A 80 6.64 1.69 12.37
C THR A 80 5.29 1.03 12.55
N SER A 81 5.24 -0.29 12.37
CA SER A 81 4.01 -1.06 12.53
C SER A 81 3.44 -0.96 13.94
N LEU A 82 4.28 -0.92 14.97
CA LEU A 82 3.83 -0.75 16.36
C LEU A 82 3.22 0.63 16.63
N LYS A 83 3.55 1.63 15.79
CA LYS A 83 3.07 3.01 15.91
C LYS A 83 2.01 3.36 14.87
N LEU A 84 1.53 2.39 14.10
CA LEU A 84 0.63 2.63 12.98
C LEU A 84 -0.62 3.41 13.41
N GLU A 85 -1.27 2.99 14.49
CA GLU A 85 -2.45 3.67 15.01
C GLU A 85 -2.14 5.13 15.43
N GLU A 86 -1.08 5.32 16.21
CA GLU A 86 -0.67 6.64 16.70
C GLU A 86 -0.29 7.59 15.55
N GLN A 87 0.49 7.11 14.59
CA GLN A 87 0.97 7.92 13.47
C GLN A 87 -0.17 8.37 12.56
N PHE A 88 -1.08 7.47 12.21
CA PHE A 88 -2.19 7.79 11.31
C PHE A 88 -3.27 8.62 12.01
N HIS A 89 -3.61 8.32 13.27
CA HIS A 89 -4.51 9.19 14.02
C HIS A 89 -3.88 10.56 14.30
N GLY A 90 -2.58 10.62 14.62
CA GLY A 90 -1.87 11.88 14.80
C GLY A 90 -1.88 12.75 13.53
N LEU A 91 -1.67 12.15 12.36
CA LEU A 91 -1.70 12.86 11.09
C LEU A 91 -3.12 13.26 10.67
N CYS A 92 -4.03 12.28 10.54
CA CYS A 92 -5.35 12.49 9.95
C CYS A 92 -6.30 13.20 10.93
N ARG A 93 -6.49 12.64 12.13
CA ARG A 93 -7.39 13.21 13.13
C ARG A 93 -6.83 14.52 13.68
N GLY A 94 -5.52 14.60 13.90
CA GLY A 94 -4.87 15.84 14.38
C GLY A 94 -5.14 17.03 13.46
N CYS A 95 -4.93 16.88 12.15
CA CYS A 95 -5.23 17.94 11.19
C CYS A 95 -6.73 18.33 11.19
N HIS A 96 -7.64 17.35 11.28
CA HIS A 96 -9.08 17.62 11.36
C HIS A 96 -9.46 18.36 12.65
N GLU A 97 -8.85 18.02 13.78
CA GLU A 97 -9.07 18.68 15.07
C GLU A 97 -8.59 20.13 15.03
N GLU A 98 -7.41 20.39 14.47
CA GLU A 98 -6.89 21.76 14.29
C GLU A 98 -7.83 22.62 13.43
N LYS A 99 -8.31 22.06 12.30
CA LYS A 99 -9.27 22.73 11.42
C LYS A 99 -10.61 23.01 12.12
N LEU A 100 -11.11 22.05 12.90
CA LEU A 100 -12.31 22.22 13.70
C LEU A 100 -12.15 23.38 14.71
N LEU A 101 -11.02 23.43 15.43
CA LEU A 101 -10.74 24.47 16.41
C LEU A 101 -10.60 25.87 15.75
N ALA A 102 -10.11 25.91 14.51
CA ALA A 102 -10.04 27.12 13.71
C ALA A 102 -11.40 27.55 13.11
N GLY A 103 -12.45 26.74 13.26
CA GLY A 103 -13.77 27.00 12.65
C GLY A 103 -13.78 26.81 11.13
N GLU A 104 -12.82 26.05 10.59
CA GLU A 104 -12.70 25.76 9.17
C GLU A 104 -13.43 24.47 8.77
N ALA A 105 -13.61 24.25 7.48
CA ALA A 105 -14.07 22.96 6.98
C ALA A 105 -13.05 21.86 7.32
N HIS A 106 -13.54 20.77 7.92
CA HIS A 106 -12.72 19.69 8.44
C HIS A 106 -13.37 18.33 8.16
N GLY A 107 -12.57 17.27 8.12
CA GLY A 107 -13.08 15.90 8.10
C GLY A 107 -13.49 15.40 9.50
N PRO A 108 -13.90 14.13 9.63
CA PRO A 108 -14.32 13.58 10.92
C PRO A 108 -13.22 13.64 11.98
N VAL A 109 -13.60 14.02 13.21
CA VAL A 109 -12.71 14.10 14.39
C VAL A 109 -13.04 13.08 15.48
N ARG A 110 -14.24 12.48 15.40
CA ARG A 110 -14.82 11.59 16.41
C ARG A 110 -15.57 10.46 15.73
N ALA A 111 -15.80 9.38 16.47
CA ALA A 111 -16.37 8.11 16.02
C ALA A 111 -15.50 7.37 14.98
N CYS A 112 -15.04 6.17 15.33
CA CYS A 112 -14.12 5.38 14.50
C CYS A 112 -14.70 5.11 13.10
N ALA A 113 -16.01 4.86 13.02
CA ALA A 113 -16.72 4.52 11.79
C ALA A 113 -16.83 5.67 10.78
N ASP A 114 -16.65 6.93 11.21
CA ASP A 114 -16.72 8.07 10.29
C ASP A 114 -15.45 8.18 9.42
N CYS A 115 -14.33 7.65 9.91
CA CYS A 115 -13.08 7.51 9.15
C CYS A 115 -12.93 6.10 8.55
N HIS A 116 -13.24 5.06 9.33
CA HIS A 116 -13.03 3.67 8.95
C HIS A 116 -14.20 3.11 8.14
N ILE A 117 -14.36 3.67 6.95
CA ILE A 117 -15.34 3.23 5.96
C ILE A 117 -14.64 2.29 4.99
N ALA A 118 -15.26 1.14 4.72
CA ALA A 118 -14.77 0.25 3.69
C ALA A 118 -14.98 0.87 2.30
N ASP A 119 -14.03 0.65 1.39
CA ASP A 119 -14.20 0.93 -0.04
C ASP A 119 -15.19 -0.10 -0.63
N ILE A 120 -16.47 0.07 -0.30
CA ILE A 120 -17.58 -0.68 -0.90
C ILE A 120 -17.92 0.07 -2.20
N GLU A 121 -17.30 -0.38 -3.28
CA GLU A 121 -17.61 -0.04 -4.68
C GLU A 121 -17.28 1.40 -5.11
N ARG A 122 -16.14 1.55 -5.81
CA ARG A 122 -15.95 2.61 -6.81
C ARG A 122 -15.52 1.99 -8.13
#